data_AF-A0A2V5IXR4-F1
#
_entry.id   AF-A0A2V5IXR4-F1
#
_cell.length_a   1.000
_cell.length_b   1.000
_cell.length_c   1.000
_cell.angle_alpha   90.00
_cell.angle_beta   90.00
_cell.angle_gamma   90.00
#
_symmetry.space_group_name_H-M   'P 1'
#
loop_
_entity.id
_entity.type
_entity.pdbx_description
1 polymer ?
#
loop_
_entity_poly.entity_id
_entity_poly.type
_entity_poly.pdbx_seq_one_letter_code
_entity_poly.pdbx_strand_id
1 'polypeptide(L)'
;MRIFGGAVEQAAGNDNTGNSSVAPVITAKPDHVIVAGGRGNTEIQWNTGNGSMGFVFVTTKDGKPVLFATGAKGRRVVPWIRADKYVFELYSDDQRRTLLATVTVSGTTESKGSPRAVLLQERARWLLVVALIAIVYIAVYLSSKGTLRTTFPTEPTTSPRPLHVGRNLLLGVAAFVCLDGVIFHTGLYASILAPDSYAGRLAVITRAEKQRPPSGLKEVLVLGDSRMAEGFSTAVADELGSAAGFKFVTLAEPASTANTWYYMLREVDPTAQRYWAIVVPYGIGYEPTSAESLRISMAAPLLRYGDCFTFASAFQQWSGRFRAVTACILRGSAYQSDVADFLEHPIARIENVQRESAMVRARAVYKGRDYDMVGTSYDATTGQMTFPPRLTEAQREAIRKSLLQPSQSEMQYSLRLQRDWIPRILNRYSKSATTIVLTPVPRGPFAELPAFSVGQRAPFPQVTRQRTVFSLPEQTFDFLEKPDYYFDAFHLNAKGRQRFTERLVNDLVARLAAADSHASYP
;
A
#
# COMPACT_ATOMS: atom_id res chain seq x y z
N MET A 1 73.31 -21.46 33.44
CA MET A 1 72.94 -21.83 34.82
C MET A 1 71.91 -22.96 34.72
N ARG A 2 72.20 -24.10 35.36
CA ARG A 2 71.72 -25.48 35.13
C ARG A 2 70.20 -25.66 34.84
N ILE A 3 69.82 -26.27 33.69
CA ILE A 3 69.38 -27.68 33.38
C ILE A 3 68.14 -28.14 34.19
N PHE A 4 67.04 -28.73 33.69
CA PHE A 4 66.70 -29.75 32.65
C PHE A 4 65.24 -29.54 32.17
N GLY A 5 64.67 -30.09 31.09
CA GLY A 5 64.99 -31.17 30.16
C GLY A 5 63.68 -31.53 29.43
N GLY A 6 63.74 -31.98 28.17
CA GLY A 6 62.56 -32.21 27.32
C GLY A 6 61.98 -33.64 27.33
N ALA A 7 61.01 -33.81 26.42
CA ALA A 7 60.54 -35.02 25.73
C ALA A 7 59.44 -35.94 26.35
N VAL A 8 58.30 -35.96 25.62
CA VAL A 8 57.57 -37.10 24.99
C VAL A 8 56.67 -38.06 25.82
N GLU A 9 55.47 -38.29 25.25
CA GLU A 9 54.54 -39.45 25.25
C GLU A 9 53.38 -39.66 26.25
N GLN A 10 52.17 -39.53 25.66
CA GLN A 10 50.97 -40.38 25.65
C GLN A 10 50.39 -41.08 26.90
N ALA A 11 49.07 -40.87 27.00
CA ALA A 11 47.97 -41.80 27.33
C ALA A 11 47.71 -42.16 28.81
N ALA A 12 46.59 -41.65 29.34
CA ALA A 12 45.37 -42.44 29.64
C ALA A 12 44.34 -41.53 30.32
N GLY A 13 43.07 -41.71 29.96
CA GLY A 13 41.97 -40.83 30.34
C GLY A 13 41.64 -40.79 31.83
N ASN A 14 40.93 -39.73 32.19
CA ASN A 14 39.79 -39.85 33.09
C ASN A 14 38.78 -38.76 32.72
N ASP A 15 37.67 -39.21 32.13
CA ASP A 15 36.41 -38.49 32.12
C ASP A 15 36.08 -38.09 33.56
N ASN A 16 36.03 -36.79 33.82
CA ASN A 16 35.11 -36.28 34.80
C ASN A 16 34.60 -34.94 34.30
N THR A 17 33.47 -35.01 33.61
CA THR A 17 32.61 -33.91 33.21
C THR A 17 32.20 -33.15 34.46
N GLY A 18 33.01 -32.16 34.82
CA GLY A 18 32.65 -31.11 35.75
C GLY A 18 31.46 -30.35 35.17
N ASN A 19 30.26 -30.81 35.53
CA ASN A 19 28.99 -30.14 35.32
C ASN A 19 29.07 -28.82 36.10
N SER A 20 29.65 -27.79 35.47
CA SER A 20 29.63 -26.43 35.98
C SER A 20 28.17 -26.02 36.10
N SER A 21 27.61 -26.13 37.31
CA SER A 21 26.23 -25.77 37.60
C SER A 21 26.08 -24.28 37.32
N VAL A 22 25.52 -23.96 36.15
CA VAL A 22 25.14 -22.58 35.84
C VAL A 22 24.03 -22.22 36.82
N ALA A 23 24.01 -21.00 37.34
CA ALA A 23 22.90 -20.59 38.21
C ALA A 23 21.56 -20.73 37.45
N PRO A 24 20.49 -21.25 38.07
CA PRO A 24 19.20 -21.32 37.41
C PRO A 24 18.74 -19.92 37.01
N VAL A 25 18.16 -19.81 35.82
CA VAL A 25 17.77 -18.52 35.26
C VAL A 25 16.44 -18.64 34.50
N ILE A 26 15.62 -17.61 34.62
CA ILE A 26 14.45 -17.36 33.78
C ILE A 26 14.49 -15.92 33.30
N THR A 27 14.26 -15.68 32.01
CA THR A 27 14.29 -14.34 31.39
C THR A 27 13.11 -14.15 30.47
N ALA A 28 12.73 -12.90 30.26
CA ALA A 28 11.69 -12.49 29.34
C ALA A 28 12.25 -11.50 28.32
N LYS A 29 11.89 -11.65 27.04
CA LYS A 29 12.31 -10.75 25.96
C LYS A 29 11.12 -10.35 25.08
N PRO A 30 10.64 -9.09 25.15
CA PRO A 30 10.96 -8.08 26.18
C PRO A 30 10.26 -8.40 27.52
N ASP A 31 10.83 -7.96 28.63
CA ASP A 31 10.22 -7.97 29.98
C ASP A 31 9.21 -6.81 30.18
N HIS A 32 9.35 -5.75 29.39
CA HIS A 32 8.36 -4.68 29.24
C HIS A 32 7.72 -4.71 27.85
N VAL A 33 6.43 -5.07 27.78
CA VAL A 33 5.69 -5.22 26.53
C VAL A 33 4.77 -4.02 26.31
N ILE A 34 4.94 -3.32 25.18
CA ILE A 34 4.00 -2.27 24.75
C ILE A 34 2.84 -2.94 24.01
N VAL A 35 1.61 -2.83 24.54
CA VAL A 35 0.43 -3.51 23.98
C VAL A 35 -0.34 -2.64 22.97
N ALA A 36 0.22 -2.49 21.76
CA ALA A 36 -0.46 -1.81 20.65
C ALA A 36 -1.64 -2.66 20.13
N GLY A 37 -2.89 -2.19 20.30
CA GLY A 37 -4.09 -2.94 19.90
C GLY A 37 -4.59 -3.97 20.93
N GLY A 38 -4.14 -3.89 22.18
CA GLY A 38 -4.73 -4.62 23.32
C GLY A 38 -4.09 -5.97 23.67
N ARG A 39 -3.12 -6.46 22.89
CA ARG A 39 -2.28 -7.63 23.22
C ARG A 39 -0.85 -7.40 22.71
N GLY A 40 0.14 -7.98 23.37
CA GLY A 40 1.54 -7.94 22.99
C GLY A 40 2.23 -9.28 23.27
N ASN A 41 3.48 -9.38 22.81
CA ASN A 41 4.23 -10.63 22.82
C ASN A 41 5.48 -10.49 23.68
N THR A 42 5.78 -11.51 24.48
CA THR A 42 7.08 -11.72 25.13
C THR A 42 7.55 -13.15 24.91
N GLU A 43 8.84 -13.39 24.88
CA GLU A 43 9.42 -14.72 24.88
C GLU A 43 10.01 -15.04 26.27
N ILE A 44 9.53 -16.13 26.90
CA ILE A 44 10.07 -16.63 28.17
C ILE A 44 11.08 -17.73 27.88
N GLN A 45 12.29 -17.58 28.42
CA GLN A 45 13.37 -18.57 28.33
C GLN A 45 13.84 -18.96 29.73
N TRP A 46 14.04 -20.26 29.97
CA TRP A 46 14.49 -20.78 31.27
C TRP A 46 15.56 -21.86 31.14
N ASN A 47 16.36 -22.01 32.21
CA ASN A 47 17.35 -23.06 32.40
C ASN A 47 17.51 -23.35 33.90
N THR A 48 17.39 -24.61 34.34
CA THR A 48 17.56 -25.04 35.74
C THR A 48 19.03 -25.09 36.17
N GLY A 49 19.97 -25.06 35.21
CA GLY A 49 21.40 -24.89 35.47
C GLY A 49 22.13 -26.17 35.91
N ASN A 50 21.42 -27.10 36.54
CA ASN A 50 21.90 -28.42 36.95
C ASN A 50 21.38 -29.56 36.04
N GLY A 51 20.54 -29.24 35.04
CA GLY A 51 19.93 -30.22 34.14
C GLY A 51 18.73 -30.97 34.70
N SER A 52 18.30 -30.69 35.94
CA SER A 52 17.11 -31.31 36.52
C SER A 52 15.83 -30.76 35.89
N MET A 53 14.72 -31.49 36.03
CA MET A 53 13.40 -31.02 35.60
C MET A 53 13.05 -29.70 36.29
N GLY A 54 12.50 -28.75 35.54
CA GLY A 54 12.00 -27.47 36.04
C GLY A 54 10.53 -27.27 35.68
N PHE A 55 9.81 -26.53 36.51
CA PHE A 55 8.39 -26.21 36.35
C PHE A 55 8.22 -24.70 36.34
N VAL A 56 7.77 -24.16 35.21
CA VAL A 56 7.50 -22.72 35.06
C VAL A 56 6.02 -22.48 35.31
N PHE A 57 5.70 -21.63 36.28
CA PHE A 57 4.34 -21.16 36.56
C PHE A 57 4.18 -19.71 36.16
N VAL A 58 2.98 -19.31 35.74
CA VAL A 58 2.62 -17.91 35.52
C VAL A 58 1.51 -17.50 36.47
N THR A 59 1.69 -16.33 37.09
CA THR A 59 0.74 -15.73 38.03
C THR A 59 0.34 -14.35 37.53
N THR A 60 -0.96 -14.09 37.44
CA THR A 60 -1.53 -12.76 37.18
C THR A 60 -1.93 -12.09 38.49
N LYS A 61 -2.17 -10.78 38.47
CA LYS A 61 -2.47 -9.98 39.67
C LYS A 61 -3.57 -10.57 40.57
N ASP A 62 -4.59 -11.19 39.97
CA ASP A 62 -5.76 -11.74 40.69
C ASP A 62 -5.94 -13.27 40.47
N GLY A 63 -4.92 -13.95 39.93
CA GLY A 63 -5.00 -15.35 39.50
C GLY A 63 -4.27 -16.33 40.42
N LYS A 64 -4.78 -17.57 40.50
CA LYS A 64 -3.98 -18.69 41.02
C LYS A 64 -2.84 -19.01 40.03
N PRO A 65 -1.64 -19.39 40.49
CA PRO A 65 -0.53 -19.75 39.61
C PRO A 65 -0.89 -20.94 38.72
N VAL A 66 -0.67 -20.80 37.41
CA VAL A 66 -0.98 -21.84 36.40
C VAL A 66 0.31 -22.39 35.84
N LEU A 67 0.39 -23.72 35.69
CA LEU A 67 1.55 -24.36 35.06
C LEU A 67 1.67 -23.89 33.61
N PHE A 68 2.76 -23.20 33.30
CA PHE A 68 3.03 -22.61 32.00
C PHE A 68 3.87 -23.52 31.11
N ALA A 69 4.93 -24.14 31.66
CA ALA A 69 5.81 -25.05 30.92
C ALA A 69 6.61 -25.96 31.88
N THR A 70 7.18 -27.04 31.34
CA THR A 70 8.10 -27.92 32.06
C THR A 70 9.35 -28.20 31.22
N GLY A 71 10.46 -28.54 31.87
CA GLY A 71 11.72 -28.94 31.23
C GLY A 71 12.94 -28.33 31.91
N ALA A 72 14.09 -29.01 31.81
CA ALA A 72 15.36 -28.51 32.35
C ALA A 72 15.83 -27.20 31.68
N LYS A 73 15.50 -27.03 30.39
CA LYS A 73 15.71 -25.81 29.62
C LYS A 73 14.60 -25.64 28.59
N GLY A 74 14.25 -24.42 28.25
CA GLY A 74 13.22 -24.19 27.23
C GLY A 74 13.00 -22.73 26.90
N ARG A 75 12.20 -22.52 25.85
CA ARG A 75 11.82 -21.21 25.33
C ARG A 75 10.39 -21.26 24.81
N ARG A 76 9.57 -20.26 25.14
CA ARG A 76 8.16 -20.21 24.75
C ARG A 76 7.68 -18.78 24.57
N VAL A 77 7.05 -18.50 23.43
CA VAL A 77 6.41 -17.21 23.14
C VAL A 77 5.05 -17.12 23.83
N VAL A 78 4.76 -15.97 24.41
CA VAL A 78 3.53 -15.61 25.11
C VAL A 78 2.83 -14.49 24.33
N PRO A 79 1.91 -14.81 23.41
CA PRO A 79 1.32 -13.82 22.49
C PRO A 79 0.09 -13.08 23.05
N TRP A 80 -0.09 -13.11 24.37
CA TRP A 80 -1.33 -12.68 25.03
C TRP A 80 -1.11 -11.70 26.18
N ILE A 81 0.09 -11.11 26.30
CA ILE A 81 0.38 -10.10 27.32
C ILE A 81 -0.56 -8.92 27.11
N ARG A 82 -1.34 -8.57 28.14
CA ARG A 82 -2.20 -7.37 28.18
C ARG A 82 -1.56 -6.32 29.08
N ALA A 83 -2.22 -5.16 29.21
CA ALA A 83 -1.80 -4.10 30.13
C ALA A 83 -1.99 -4.52 31.60
N ASP A 84 -1.14 -5.42 32.08
CA ASP A 84 -1.15 -6.01 33.41
C ASP A 84 0.25 -6.57 33.76
N LYS A 85 0.43 -7.01 35.00
CA LYS A 85 1.66 -7.61 35.51
C LYS A 85 1.53 -9.14 35.56
N TYR A 86 2.52 -9.81 34.98
CA TYR A 86 2.65 -11.27 34.94
C TYR A 86 3.95 -11.67 35.62
N VAL A 87 3.89 -12.62 36.56
CA VAL A 87 5.09 -13.16 37.22
C VAL A 87 5.29 -14.59 36.75
N PHE A 88 6.44 -14.86 36.15
CA PHE A 88 6.87 -16.21 35.77
C PHE A 88 7.88 -16.72 36.79
N GLU A 89 7.61 -17.88 37.36
CA GLU A 89 8.42 -18.48 38.42
C GLU A 89 8.87 -19.88 38.00
N LEU A 90 10.17 -20.14 38.08
CA LEU A 90 10.77 -21.43 37.81
C LEU A 90 11.00 -22.17 39.13
N TYR A 91 10.45 -23.38 39.27
CA TYR A 91 10.61 -24.26 40.44
C TYR A 91 11.32 -25.57 40.07
N SER A 92 11.94 -26.23 41.06
CA SER A 92 12.52 -27.57 40.87
C SER A 92 11.50 -28.70 41.03
N ASP A 93 10.30 -28.41 41.55
CA ASP A 93 9.24 -29.36 41.82
C ASP A 93 7.87 -28.80 41.42
N ASP A 94 6.93 -29.70 41.12
CA ASP A 94 5.55 -29.38 40.71
C ASP A 94 4.69 -28.86 41.87
N GLN A 95 5.08 -29.17 43.12
CA GLN A 95 4.45 -28.69 44.35
C GLN A 95 4.89 -27.28 44.74
N ARG A 96 5.74 -26.62 43.93
CA ARG A 96 6.24 -25.25 44.13
C ARG A 96 6.94 -25.04 45.49
N ARG A 97 7.67 -26.05 45.99
CA ARG A 97 8.41 -25.97 47.26
C ARG A 97 9.72 -25.21 47.14
N THR A 98 10.43 -25.35 46.03
CA THR A 98 11.76 -24.74 45.84
C THR A 98 11.79 -23.83 44.62
N LEU A 99 11.75 -22.52 44.85
CA LEU A 99 11.84 -21.50 43.80
C LEU A 99 13.31 -21.38 43.33
N LEU A 100 13.54 -21.54 42.04
CA LEU A 100 14.85 -21.45 41.41
C LEU A 100 15.13 -20.05 40.83
N ALA A 101 14.17 -19.45 40.13
CA ALA A 101 14.31 -18.12 39.54
C ALA A 101 12.93 -17.48 39.24
N THR A 102 12.88 -16.16 39.10
CA THR A 102 11.64 -15.43 38.76
C THR A 102 11.90 -14.31 37.74
N VAL A 103 10.93 -14.05 36.88
CA VAL A 103 10.92 -12.88 35.99
C VAL A 103 9.53 -12.26 35.96
N THR A 104 9.48 -10.93 36.04
CA THR A 104 8.25 -10.17 35.90
C THR A 104 8.15 -9.63 34.49
N VAL A 105 7.00 -9.86 33.84
CA VAL A 105 6.64 -9.22 32.58
C VAL A 105 5.55 -8.20 32.86
N SER A 106 5.79 -6.94 32.46
CA SER A 106 4.82 -5.86 32.58
C SER A 106 4.34 -5.45 31.20
N GLY A 107 3.04 -5.63 30.94
CA GLY A 107 2.40 -5.01 29.80
C GLY A 107 1.98 -3.59 30.14
N THR A 108 2.38 -2.63 29.31
CA THR A 108 1.93 -1.25 29.40
C THR A 108 1.21 -0.89 28.12
N THR A 109 0.05 -0.23 28.22
CA THR A 109 -0.51 0.42 27.05
C THR A 109 0.50 1.44 26.57
N GLU A 110 0.64 1.57 25.26
CA GLU A 110 1.38 2.70 24.70
C GLU A 110 0.73 3.96 25.28
N SER A 111 1.43 4.58 26.22
CA SER A 111 1.07 5.92 26.66
C SER A 111 1.33 6.76 25.45
N LYS A 112 0.28 6.98 24.64
CA LYS A 112 0.18 8.13 23.74
C LYS A 112 0.80 9.27 24.52
N GLY A 113 1.95 9.77 24.07
CA GLY A 113 2.61 10.90 24.68
C GLY A 113 1.53 11.92 25.00
N SER A 114 1.51 12.39 26.27
CA SER A 114 0.38 13.09 26.89
C SER A 114 -0.53 13.75 25.86
N PRO A 115 -1.85 13.52 25.86
CA PRO A 115 -2.76 14.24 24.95
C PRO A 115 -2.49 15.73 24.97
N ARG A 116 -1.95 16.26 26.08
CA ARG A 116 -1.50 17.64 26.25
C ARG A 116 -0.25 18.02 25.45
N ALA A 117 0.73 17.12 25.25
CA ALA A 117 1.95 17.34 24.47
C ALA A 117 1.71 17.21 22.96
N VAL A 118 0.89 16.23 22.53
CA VAL A 118 0.44 16.12 21.13
C VAL A 118 -0.58 17.22 20.80
N LEU A 119 -1.51 17.54 21.72
CA LEU A 119 -2.30 18.78 21.59
C LEU A 119 -1.38 20.01 21.65
N LEU A 120 -0.31 20.06 22.44
CA LEU A 120 0.55 21.25 22.45
C LEU A 120 1.31 21.38 21.14
N GLN A 121 1.68 20.28 20.49
CA GLN A 121 2.41 20.30 19.23
C GLN A 121 1.47 20.60 18.04
N GLU A 122 0.25 20.04 18.06
CA GLU A 122 -0.80 20.39 17.11
C GLU A 122 -1.34 21.81 17.36
N ARG A 123 -1.56 22.20 18.62
CA ARG A 123 -1.89 23.59 19.01
C ARG A 123 -0.73 24.52 18.75
N ALA A 124 0.54 24.12 18.88
CA ALA A 124 1.68 24.97 18.53
C ALA A 124 1.77 25.14 17.01
N ARG A 125 1.44 24.11 16.22
CA ARG A 125 1.28 24.24 14.77
C ARG A 125 0.11 25.16 14.41
N TRP A 126 -1.05 24.99 15.06
CA TRP A 126 -2.19 25.89 14.85
C TRP A 126 -1.96 27.30 15.39
N LEU A 127 -1.22 27.46 16.49
CA LEU A 127 -0.79 28.76 17.03
C LEU A 127 0.28 29.37 16.13
N LEU A 128 1.13 28.59 15.46
CA LEU A 128 2.05 29.07 14.44
C LEU A 128 1.28 29.51 13.19
N VAL A 129 0.25 28.77 12.78
CA VAL A 129 -0.64 29.17 11.67
C VAL A 129 -1.44 30.42 12.02
N VAL A 130 -2.01 30.49 13.22
CA VAL A 130 -2.73 31.66 13.74
C VAL A 130 -1.78 32.83 13.95
N ALA A 131 -0.56 32.60 14.42
CA ALA A 131 0.47 33.62 14.54
C ALA A 131 0.94 34.08 13.17
N LEU A 132 1.07 33.20 12.18
CA LEU A 132 1.38 33.56 10.80
C LEU A 132 0.23 34.38 10.19
N ILE A 133 -1.02 33.97 10.39
CA ILE A 133 -2.21 34.72 9.97
C ILE A 133 -2.27 36.06 10.70
N ALA A 134 -1.96 36.11 12.01
CA ALA A 134 -1.93 37.33 12.80
C ALA A 134 -0.76 38.22 12.38
N ILE A 135 0.41 37.69 12.05
CA ILE A 135 1.55 38.43 11.51
C ILE A 135 1.21 38.97 10.13
N VAL A 136 0.57 38.18 9.26
CA VAL A 136 0.08 38.64 7.95
C VAL A 136 -1.00 39.69 8.13
N TYR A 137 -1.95 39.48 9.03
CA TYR A 137 -3.02 40.42 9.35
C TYR A 137 -2.47 41.71 9.95
N ILE A 138 -1.53 41.63 10.88
CA ILE A 138 -0.85 42.77 11.51
C ILE A 138 0.07 43.45 10.51
N ALA A 139 0.76 42.73 9.63
CA ALA A 139 1.55 43.31 8.55
C ALA A 139 0.65 44.06 7.56
N VAL A 140 -0.52 43.51 7.23
CA VAL A 140 -1.55 44.18 6.40
C VAL A 140 -2.16 45.36 7.14
N TYR A 141 -2.47 45.21 8.42
CA TYR A 141 -3.11 46.21 9.29
C TYR A 141 -2.17 47.38 9.61
N LEU A 142 -0.91 47.13 9.97
CA LEU A 142 0.12 48.15 10.20
C LEU A 142 0.64 48.74 8.89
N SER A 143 0.55 48.02 7.76
CA SER A 143 0.69 48.62 6.43
C SER A 143 -0.51 49.50 6.07
N SER A 144 -1.67 49.31 6.71
CA SER A 144 -2.84 50.17 6.57
C SER A 144 -2.79 51.32 7.59
N LYS A 145 -2.17 52.44 7.21
CA LYS A 145 -2.21 53.67 8.01
C LYS A 145 -3.55 54.40 7.85
N GLY A 146 -4.65 53.84 8.36
CA GLY A 146 -5.98 54.47 8.27
C GLY A 146 -6.87 54.26 9.50
N THR A 147 -7.41 55.35 10.04
CA THR A 147 -8.45 55.33 11.08
C THR A 147 -9.76 54.73 10.54
N LEU A 148 -10.39 53.83 11.32
CA LEU A 148 -11.68 53.20 11.01
C LEU A 148 -12.73 54.26 10.66
N ARG A 149 -13.19 54.25 9.40
CA ARG A 149 -14.23 55.17 8.89
C ARG A 149 -15.61 54.59 9.17
N THR A 150 -16.47 55.39 9.81
CA THR A 150 -17.87 55.06 10.13
C THR A 150 -18.87 55.52 9.08
N THR A 151 -18.41 56.09 7.97
CA THR A 151 -19.22 56.47 6.81
C THR A 151 -18.51 56.10 5.51
N PHE A 152 -19.24 55.57 4.53
CA PHE A 152 -18.71 55.29 3.19
C PHE A 152 -18.55 56.63 2.44
N PRO A 153 -17.32 57.07 2.15
CA PRO A 153 -17.13 58.26 1.32
C PRO A 153 -17.31 57.89 -0.15
N THR A 154 -17.83 58.82 -0.92
CA THR A 154 -17.72 58.80 -2.38
C THR A 154 -16.26 58.54 -2.77
N GLU A 155 -16.04 57.60 -3.69
CA GLU A 155 -14.70 57.16 -4.10
C GLU A 155 -13.83 58.37 -4.47
N PRO A 156 -12.68 58.59 -3.80
CA PRO A 156 -11.75 59.62 -4.23
C PRO A 156 -11.13 59.19 -5.56
N THR A 157 -11.28 60.02 -6.60
CA THR A 157 -10.74 59.77 -7.95
C THR A 157 -9.21 59.76 -8.02
N THR A 158 -8.49 60.10 -6.94
CA THR A 158 -7.03 60.07 -6.88
C THR A 158 -6.51 59.67 -5.48
N SER A 159 -5.58 58.70 -5.44
CA SER A 159 -4.84 58.29 -4.23
C SER A 159 -3.54 59.10 -4.11
N PRO A 160 -3.23 59.73 -2.96
CA PRO A 160 -2.00 60.51 -2.76
C PRO A 160 -0.73 59.64 -2.59
N ARG A 161 -0.88 58.31 -2.47
CA ARG A 161 0.23 57.36 -2.52
C ARG A 161 0.18 56.59 -3.84
N PRO A 162 1.32 56.34 -4.51
CA PRO A 162 1.33 55.51 -5.71
C PRO A 162 0.75 54.14 -5.37
N LEU A 163 -0.37 53.80 -6.02
CA LEU A 163 -0.96 52.48 -5.91
C LEU A 163 -0.01 51.51 -6.61
N HIS A 164 0.76 50.76 -5.83
CA HIS A 164 1.64 49.71 -6.35
C HIS A 164 0.84 48.44 -6.69
N VAL A 165 -0.19 48.57 -7.53
CA VAL A 165 -1.12 47.49 -7.88
C VAL A 165 -0.36 46.28 -8.41
N GLY A 166 0.56 46.48 -9.36
CA GLY A 166 1.38 45.41 -9.93
C GLY A 166 2.23 44.70 -8.87
N ARG A 167 2.90 45.45 -7.99
CA ARG A 167 3.70 44.87 -6.89
C ARG A 167 2.84 44.02 -5.96
N ASN A 168 1.71 44.57 -5.51
CA ASN A 168 0.85 43.89 -4.55
C ASN A 168 0.20 42.65 -5.18
N LEU A 169 -0.18 42.71 -6.46
CA LEU A 169 -0.66 41.56 -7.22
C LEU A 169 0.41 40.47 -7.33
N LEU A 170 1.64 40.84 -7.72
CA LEU A 170 2.75 39.89 -7.83
C LEU A 170 3.10 39.25 -6.48
N LEU A 171 3.11 40.04 -5.39
CA LEU A 171 3.31 39.51 -4.03
C LEU A 171 2.18 38.57 -3.61
N GLY A 172 0.92 38.88 -3.94
CA GLY A 172 -0.21 38.01 -3.69
C GLY A 172 -0.12 36.67 -4.43
N VAL A 173 0.24 36.71 -5.73
CA VAL A 173 0.48 35.51 -6.54
C VAL A 173 1.64 34.69 -5.96
N ALA A 174 2.75 35.34 -5.62
CA ALA A 174 3.91 34.67 -5.02
C ALA A 174 3.55 34.01 -3.69
N ALA A 175 2.82 34.71 -2.81
CA ALA A 175 2.36 34.17 -1.54
C ALA A 175 1.44 32.96 -1.74
N PHE A 176 0.49 33.04 -2.69
CA PHE A 176 -0.40 31.93 -3.01
C PHE A 176 0.35 30.70 -3.51
N VAL A 177 1.27 30.87 -4.47
CA VAL A 177 2.09 29.77 -5.01
C VAL A 177 2.98 29.16 -3.93
N CYS A 178 3.58 29.98 -3.06
CA CYS A 178 4.39 29.49 -1.95
C CYS A 178 3.55 28.69 -0.95
N LEU A 179 2.36 29.18 -0.61
CA LEU A 179 1.47 28.50 0.32
C LEU A 179 0.99 27.16 -0.26
N ASP A 180 0.61 27.13 -1.54
CA ASP A 180 0.26 25.88 -2.24
C ASP A 180 1.44 24.90 -2.22
N GLY A 181 2.64 25.37 -2.55
CA GLY A 181 3.89 24.60 -2.47
C GLY A 181 4.10 23.98 -1.09
N VAL A 182 4.04 24.79 -0.03
CA VAL A 182 4.25 24.33 1.34
C VAL A 182 3.18 23.34 1.77
N ILE A 183 1.90 23.59 1.48
CA ILE A 183 0.80 22.72 1.94
C ILE A 183 0.74 21.42 1.15
N PHE A 184 0.79 21.49 -0.18
CA PHE A 184 0.44 20.37 -1.04
C PHE A 184 1.65 19.63 -1.62
N HIS A 185 2.83 20.24 -1.74
CA HIS A 185 4.02 19.57 -2.30
C HIS A 185 4.99 18.99 -1.27
N THR A 186 4.96 19.44 0.00
CA THR A 186 5.88 18.95 1.05
C THR A 186 5.46 17.63 1.69
N GLY A 187 4.28 17.11 1.31
CA GLY A 187 3.66 15.95 1.95
C GLY A 187 2.79 16.29 3.16
N LEU A 188 2.71 17.57 3.58
CA LEU A 188 1.86 18.01 4.70
C LEU A 188 0.41 17.60 4.48
N TYR A 189 -0.24 18.05 3.40
CA TYR A 189 -1.61 17.65 3.10
C TYR A 189 -1.73 16.16 2.71
N ALA A 190 -0.74 15.60 2.01
CA ALA A 190 -0.74 14.20 1.62
C ALA A 190 -0.76 13.22 2.82
N SER A 191 -0.36 13.70 4.00
CA SER A 191 -0.43 12.94 5.26
C SER A 191 -1.84 12.81 5.85
N ILE A 192 -2.77 13.68 5.42
CA ILE A 192 -4.17 13.73 5.90
C ILE A 192 -5.18 13.52 4.77
N LEU A 193 -4.74 13.08 3.59
CA LEU A 193 -5.65 12.61 2.53
C LEU A 193 -6.52 11.49 3.08
N ALA A 194 -7.79 11.47 2.68
CA ALA A 194 -8.75 10.47 3.10
C ALA A 194 -8.30 9.12 2.53
N PRO A 195 -7.94 8.11 3.36
CA PRO A 195 -7.45 6.84 2.83
C PRO A 195 -8.42 6.14 1.87
N ASP A 196 -9.72 6.43 1.95
CA ASP A 196 -10.74 5.92 1.04
C ASP A 196 -10.97 6.78 -0.21
N SER A 197 -10.40 7.99 -0.30
CA SER A 197 -10.40 8.83 -1.50
C SER A 197 -9.39 8.30 -2.51
N TYR A 198 -9.57 8.57 -3.81
CA TYR A 198 -8.65 8.07 -4.83
C TYR A 198 -7.21 8.57 -4.65
N ALA A 199 -7.03 9.84 -4.28
CA ALA A 199 -5.73 10.39 -3.96
C ALA A 199 -5.12 9.73 -2.71
N GLY A 200 -5.92 9.58 -1.64
CA GLY A 200 -5.45 8.97 -0.41
C GLY A 200 -5.11 7.49 -0.58
N ARG A 201 -5.94 6.70 -1.27
CA ARG A 201 -5.63 5.30 -1.59
C ARG A 201 -4.27 5.18 -2.26
N LEU A 202 -4.00 6.01 -3.28
CA LEU A 202 -2.73 5.97 -4.01
C LEU A 202 -1.55 6.37 -3.14
N ALA A 203 -1.71 7.41 -2.33
CA ALA A 203 -0.69 7.82 -1.37
C ALA A 203 -0.40 6.70 -0.37
N VAL A 204 -1.42 6.05 0.18
CA VAL A 204 -1.32 5.00 1.19
C VAL A 204 -0.67 3.74 0.62
N ILE A 205 -1.18 3.17 -0.47
CA ILE A 205 -0.66 1.91 -1.01
C ILE A 205 0.78 2.07 -1.55
N THR A 206 1.07 3.21 -2.17
CA THR A 206 2.42 3.50 -2.69
C THR A 206 3.40 3.70 -1.54
N ARG A 207 3.01 4.43 -0.49
CA ARG A 207 3.84 4.63 0.71
C ARG A 207 4.08 3.32 1.44
N ALA A 208 3.03 2.52 1.63
CA ALA A 208 3.11 1.21 2.28
C ALA A 208 4.10 0.30 1.53
N GLU A 209 4.03 0.27 0.19
CA GLU A 209 4.99 -0.51 -0.59
C GLU A 209 6.39 0.08 -0.55
N LYS A 210 6.54 1.40 -0.67
CA LYS A 210 7.83 2.09 -0.54
C LYS A 210 8.53 1.80 0.80
N GLN A 211 7.77 1.66 1.87
CA GLN A 211 8.27 1.40 3.23
C GLN A 211 8.39 -0.10 3.57
N ARG A 212 7.81 -0.99 2.75
CA ARG A 212 7.84 -2.43 3.00
C ARG A 212 9.30 -2.94 2.96
N PRO A 213 9.78 -3.65 4.00
CA PRO A 213 11.11 -4.25 3.98
C PRO A 213 11.20 -5.34 2.90
N PRO A 214 12.41 -5.59 2.36
CA PRO A 214 12.64 -6.73 1.46
C PRO A 214 12.23 -8.04 2.12
N SER A 215 11.57 -8.91 1.37
CA SER A 215 11.11 -10.22 1.85
C SER A 215 12.22 -11.28 1.90
N GLY A 216 13.36 -11.04 1.24
CA GLY A 216 14.41 -12.04 1.03
C GLY A 216 14.11 -13.06 -0.08
N LEU A 217 12.93 -12.96 -0.71
CA LEU A 217 12.51 -13.77 -1.85
C LEU A 217 12.58 -12.97 -3.16
N LYS A 218 12.38 -13.64 -4.30
CA LYS A 218 12.25 -12.99 -5.62
C LYS A 218 10.92 -12.25 -5.69
N GLU A 219 10.95 -10.93 -5.50
CA GLU A 219 9.74 -10.11 -5.43
C GLU A 219 9.17 -9.83 -6.83
N VAL A 220 7.91 -10.21 -7.03
CA VAL A 220 7.15 -9.97 -8.25
C VAL A 220 6.05 -8.95 -7.96
N LEU A 221 6.17 -7.77 -8.58
CA LEU A 221 5.19 -6.70 -8.44
C LEU A 221 4.12 -6.80 -9.52
N VAL A 222 2.85 -6.80 -9.14
CA VAL A 222 1.70 -6.80 -10.04
C VAL A 222 1.06 -5.41 -10.08
N LEU A 223 0.99 -4.84 -11.29
CA LEU A 223 0.29 -3.57 -11.55
C LEU A 223 -1.10 -3.84 -12.12
N GLY A 224 -1.91 -2.79 -12.21
CA GLY A 224 -3.15 -2.84 -13.00
C GLY A 224 -4.28 -1.96 -12.50
N ASP A 225 -5.36 -1.98 -13.27
CA ASP A 225 -6.60 -1.29 -12.97
C ASP A 225 -7.52 -2.12 -12.05
N SER A 226 -8.81 -1.81 -12.03
CA SER A 226 -9.82 -2.51 -11.22
C SER A 226 -9.90 -4.00 -11.54
N ARG A 227 -9.64 -4.42 -12.78
CA ARG A 227 -9.69 -5.83 -13.18
C ARG A 227 -8.59 -6.63 -12.53
N MET A 228 -7.39 -6.05 -12.43
CA MET A 228 -6.28 -6.69 -11.70
C MET A 228 -6.43 -6.56 -10.19
N ALA A 229 -6.93 -5.42 -9.69
CA ALA A 229 -7.15 -5.23 -8.25
C ALA A 229 -8.15 -6.25 -7.68
N GLU A 230 -9.22 -6.49 -8.43
CA GLU A 230 -10.26 -7.46 -8.09
C GLU A 230 -9.86 -8.89 -8.47
N GLY A 231 -9.19 -9.08 -9.60
CA GLY A 231 -8.86 -10.39 -10.16
C GLY A 231 -7.62 -11.06 -9.58
N PHE A 232 -6.63 -10.33 -9.07
CA PHE A 232 -5.38 -10.90 -8.56
C PHE A 232 -5.34 -10.98 -7.02
N SER A 233 -5.03 -12.16 -6.50
CA SER A 233 -4.90 -12.41 -5.06
C SER A 233 -3.45 -12.64 -4.65
N THR A 234 -2.87 -11.71 -3.87
CA THR A 234 -1.53 -11.91 -3.31
C THR A 234 -1.46 -13.10 -2.36
N ALA A 235 -2.52 -13.39 -1.61
CA ALA A 235 -2.54 -14.53 -0.69
C ALA A 235 -2.45 -15.87 -1.45
N VAL A 236 -3.24 -16.05 -2.51
CA VAL A 236 -3.18 -17.25 -3.36
C VAL A 236 -1.86 -17.30 -4.12
N ALA A 237 -1.36 -16.16 -4.61
CA ALA A 237 -0.10 -16.11 -5.31
C ALA A 237 1.11 -16.48 -4.45
N ASP A 238 1.12 -16.02 -3.19
CA ASP A 238 2.15 -16.38 -2.23
C ASP A 238 2.08 -17.87 -1.86
N GLU A 239 0.87 -18.43 -1.69
CA GLU A 239 0.69 -19.86 -1.42
C GLU A 239 1.29 -20.74 -2.53
N LEU A 240 1.09 -20.34 -3.80
CA LEU A 240 1.60 -21.06 -4.96
C LEU A 240 3.10 -20.81 -5.23
N GLY A 241 3.56 -19.58 -5.03
CA GLY A 241 4.89 -19.14 -5.46
C GLY A 241 5.99 -19.25 -4.41
N SER A 242 5.65 -19.25 -3.11
CA SER A 242 6.66 -19.19 -2.04
C SER A 242 7.57 -20.42 -2.02
N ALA A 243 7.04 -21.60 -2.36
CA ALA A 243 7.83 -22.83 -2.46
C ALA A 243 8.91 -22.75 -3.56
N ALA A 244 8.66 -21.95 -4.61
CA ALA A 244 9.63 -21.66 -5.67
C ALA A 244 10.48 -20.41 -5.39
N GLY A 245 10.42 -19.85 -4.17
CA GLY A 245 11.22 -18.71 -3.75
C GLY A 245 10.71 -17.34 -4.24
N PHE A 246 9.43 -17.23 -4.60
CA PHE A 246 8.83 -15.97 -5.04
C PHE A 246 7.96 -15.33 -3.95
N LYS A 247 7.92 -13.99 -3.93
CA LYS A 247 6.99 -13.19 -3.13
C LYS A 247 6.18 -12.29 -4.05
N PHE A 248 4.86 -12.33 -3.96
CA PHE A 248 3.99 -11.48 -4.77
C PHE A 248 3.53 -10.26 -4.01
N VAL A 249 3.51 -9.13 -4.71
CA VAL A 249 3.07 -7.84 -4.20
C VAL A 249 2.22 -7.17 -5.26
N THR A 250 1.22 -6.39 -4.85
CA THR A 250 0.31 -5.73 -5.80
C THR A 250 0.16 -4.24 -5.53
N LEU A 251 0.29 -3.46 -6.60
CA LEU A 251 -0.09 -2.05 -6.68
C LEU A 251 -1.27 -1.84 -7.64
N ALA A 252 -2.00 -2.91 -7.99
CA ALA A 252 -3.17 -2.81 -8.84
C ALA A 252 -4.32 -2.06 -8.15
N GLU A 253 -4.77 -0.94 -8.68
CA GLU A 253 -5.77 -0.09 -8.00
C GLU A 253 -6.91 0.26 -8.95
N PRO A 254 -8.18 0.15 -8.51
CA PRO A 254 -9.33 0.56 -9.31
C PRO A 254 -9.21 1.98 -9.85
N ALA A 255 -9.63 2.18 -11.10
CA ALA A 255 -9.51 3.44 -11.87
C ALA A 255 -8.08 3.90 -12.18
N SER A 256 -7.04 3.14 -11.80
CA SER A 256 -5.67 3.49 -12.16
C SER A 256 -5.38 3.12 -13.61
N THR A 257 -4.55 3.93 -14.26
CA THR A 257 -4.17 3.78 -15.66
C THR A 257 -2.67 3.59 -15.81
N ALA A 258 -2.21 3.21 -17.00
CA ALA A 258 -0.80 3.00 -17.30
C ALA A 258 0.11 4.19 -16.93
N ASN A 259 -0.38 5.43 -17.06
CA ASN A 259 0.35 6.61 -16.62
C ASN A 259 0.51 6.67 -15.09
N THR A 260 -0.53 6.31 -14.33
CA THR A 260 -0.46 6.23 -12.86
C THR A 260 0.53 5.15 -12.43
N TRP A 261 0.51 3.97 -13.07
CA TRP A 261 1.44 2.88 -12.78
C TRP A 261 2.90 3.30 -12.96
N TYR A 262 3.21 4.05 -14.02
CA TYR A 262 4.55 4.62 -14.23
C TYR A 262 5.02 5.48 -13.04
N TYR A 263 4.15 6.36 -12.55
CA TYR A 263 4.47 7.21 -11.40
C TYR A 263 4.58 6.44 -10.08
N MET A 264 3.76 5.40 -9.88
CA MET A 264 3.87 4.51 -8.73
C MET A 264 5.23 3.80 -8.73
N LEU A 265 5.63 3.19 -9.86
CA LEU A 265 6.93 2.53 -10.02
C LEU A 265 8.10 3.46 -9.75
N ARG A 266 8.02 4.72 -10.20
CA ARG A 266 9.05 5.72 -9.90
C ARG A 266 9.22 5.98 -8.40
N GLU A 267 8.14 5.89 -7.63
CA GLU A 267 8.15 6.12 -6.20
C GLU A 267 8.58 4.90 -5.37
N VAL A 268 8.14 3.69 -5.76
CA VAL A 268 8.43 2.46 -5.00
C VAL A 268 9.76 1.81 -5.36
N ASP A 269 10.28 2.10 -6.55
CA ASP A 269 11.51 1.53 -7.10
C ASP A 269 12.30 2.62 -7.86
N PRO A 270 12.88 3.60 -7.14
CA PRO A 270 13.55 4.74 -7.75
C PRO A 270 14.78 4.35 -8.58
N THR A 271 15.46 3.25 -8.21
CA THR A 271 16.66 2.73 -8.90
C THR A 271 16.33 1.72 -10.01
N ALA A 272 15.05 1.35 -10.17
CA ALA A 272 14.60 0.32 -11.11
C ALA A 272 15.26 -1.05 -10.89
N GLN A 273 15.57 -1.40 -9.64
CA GLN A 273 16.30 -2.61 -9.27
C GLN A 273 15.65 -3.38 -8.11
N ARG A 274 14.52 -2.90 -7.59
CA ARG A 274 13.89 -3.50 -6.41
C ARG A 274 13.24 -4.86 -6.70
N TYR A 275 12.60 -4.99 -7.85
CA TYR A 275 11.78 -6.17 -8.16
C TYR A 275 12.51 -7.14 -9.08
N TRP A 276 12.29 -8.43 -8.84
CA TRP A 276 12.75 -9.48 -9.76
C TRP A 276 11.95 -9.45 -11.05
N ALA A 277 10.63 -9.27 -10.95
CA ALA A 277 9.76 -9.09 -12.09
C ALA A 277 8.64 -8.09 -11.82
N ILE A 278 8.13 -7.46 -12.87
CA ILE A 278 6.98 -6.57 -12.83
C ILE A 278 5.96 -7.03 -13.87
N VAL A 279 4.76 -7.36 -13.41
CA VAL A 279 3.64 -7.74 -14.26
C VAL A 279 2.87 -6.48 -14.65
N VAL A 280 2.79 -6.23 -15.96
CA VAL A 280 2.10 -5.09 -16.55
C VAL A 280 0.94 -5.61 -17.39
N PRO A 281 -0.32 -5.41 -16.94
CA PRO A 281 -1.48 -5.84 -17.69
C PRO A 281 -1.72 -4.96 -18.92
N TYR A 282 -2.32 -5.54 -19.95
CA TYR A 282 -2.86 -4.83 -21.10
C TYR A 282 -4.22 -5.41 -21.48
N GLY A 283 -5.02 -4.61 -22.18
CA GLY A 283 -6.34 -5.03 -22.66
C GLY A 283 -7.26 -3.84 -22.85
N ILE A 284 -8.36 -4.02 -23.58
CA ILE A 284 -9.29 -2.92 -23.85
C ILE A 284 -10.00 -2.56 -22.54
N GLY A 285 -9.89 -1.31 -22.14
CA GLY A 285 -10.58 -0.76 -20.96
C GLY A 285 -11.53 0.37 -21.35
N TYR A 286 -12.18 0.93 -20.35
CA TYR A 286 -13.08 2.07 -20.47
C TYR A 286 -12.47 3.28 -19.75
N GLU A 287 -12.24 4.36 -20.49
CA GLU A 287 -11.64 5.60 -19.97
C GLU A 287 -12.52 6.80 -20.36
N PRO A 288 -13.55 7.13 -19.57
CA PRO A 288 -14.42 8.24 -19.89
C PRO A 288 -13.72 9.57 -19.67
N THR A 289 -14.04 10.55 -20.52
CA THR A 289 -13.57 11.94 -20.35
C THR A 289 -14.06 12.57 -19.04
N SER A 290 -15.18 12.09 -18.48
CA SER A 290 -15.67 12.52 -17.16
C SER A 290 -14.74 12.11 -16.00
N ALA A 291 -13.83 11.15 -16.21
CA ALA A 291 -12.85 10.71 -15.21
C ALA A 291 -11.53 11.51 -15.22
N GLU A 292 -11.42 12.60 -15.98
CA GLU A 292 -10.18 13.40 -16.02
C GLU A 292 -9.81 13.99 -14.65
N SER A 293 -10.78 14.59 -13.93
CA SER A 293 -10.55 15.15 -12.59
C SER A 293 -10.10 14.08 -11.59
N LEU A 294 -10.74 12.92 -11.67
CA LEU A 294 -10.41 11.74 -10.89
C LEU A 294 -8.95 11.35 -11.11
N ARG A 295 -8.51 11.21 -12.37
CA ARG A 295 -7.14 10.82 -12.71
C ARG A 295 -6.10 11.84 -12.26
N ILE A 296 -6.42 13.13 -12.36
CA ILE A 296 -5.56 14.21 -11.85
C ILE A 296 -5.39 14.06 -10.34
N SER A 297 -6.49 13.95 -9.61
CA SER A 297 -6.49 13.81 -8.15
C SER A 297 -5.74 12.55 -7.69
N MET A 298 -6.00 11.43 -8.36
CA MET A 298 -5.39 10.13 -8.09
C MET A 298 -3.87 10.13 -8.26
N ALA A 299 -3.36 10.77 -9.32
CA ALA A 299 -1.92 10.83 -9.58
C ALA A 299 -1.21 11.90 -8.74
N ALA A 300 -1.91 12.96 -8.30
CA ALA A 300 -1.33 14.13 -7.64
C ALA A 300 -0.33 13.84 -6.51
N PRO A 301 -0.54 12.84 -5.61
CA PRO A 301 0.44 12.53 -4.57
C PRO A 301 1.80 12.07 -5.11
N LEU A 302 1.86 11.58 -6.35
CA LEU A 302 3.03 11.00 -7.00
C LEU A 302 3.75 11.97 -7.94
N LEU A 303 3.13 13.10 -8.27
CA LEU A 303 3.64 14.05 -9.26
C LEU A 303 4.74 14.93 -8.66
N ARG A 304 5.65 15.40 -9.51
CA ARG A 304 6.72 16.37 -9.24
C ARG A 304 6.58 17.53 -10.23
N TYR A 305 7.21 18.67 -9.94
CA TYR A 305 7.18 19.82 -10.86
C TYR A 305 7.66 19.48 -12.28
N GLY A 306 8.66 18.60 -12.41
CA GLY A 306 9.15 18.16 -13.72
C GLY A 306 8.15 17.34 -14.56
N ASP A 307 7.04 16.89 -13.96
CA ASP A 307 6.08 16.03 -14.63
C ASP A 307 4.98 16.78 -15.37
N CYS A 308 4.86 18.12 -15.20
CA CYS A 308 3.74 18.92 -15.72
C CYS A 308 3.35 18.55 -17.15
N PHE A 309 4.30 18.63 -18.09
CA PHE A 309 4.02 18.38 -19.51
C PHE A 309 3.86 16.89 -19.84
N THR A 310 4.65 16.04 -19.20
CA THR A 310 4.60 14.59 -19.44
C THR A 310 3.31 13.98 -18.91
N PHE A 311 2.85 14.40 -17.72
CA PHE A 311 1.56 13.99 -17.19
C PHE A 311 0.41 14.57 -18.01
N ALA A 312 0.46 15.87 -18.34
CA ALA A 312 -0.58 16.51 -19.13
C ALA A 312 -0.73 15.89 -20.52
N SER A 313 0.34 15.38 -21.14
CA SER A 313 0.24 14.72 -22.45
C SER A 313 -0.63 13.46 -22.43
N ALA A 314 -0.94 12.89 -21.26
CA ALA A 314 -1.87 11.78 -21.12
C ALA A 314 -3.33 12.17 -21.36
N PHE A 315 -3.68 13.45 -21.43
CA PHE A 315 -5.06 13.94 -21.57
C PHE A 315 -5.38 14.31 -23.02
N GLN A 316 -6.58 13.94 -23.50
CA GLN A 316 -7.02 14.24 -24.86
C GLN A 316 -7.45 15.70 -25.01
N GLN A 317 -8.26 16.19 -24.07
CA GLN A 317 -8.83 17.53 -24.17
C GLN A 317 -7.85 18.59 -23.69
N TRP A 318 -7.86 19.76 -24.35
CA TRP A 318 -7.04 20.89 -23.94
C TRP A 318 -7.34 21.36 -22.51
N SER A 319 -8.61 21.31 -22.12
CA SER A 319 -9.08 21.54 -20.74
C SER A 319 -8.42 20.59 -19.75
N GLY A 320 -8.42 19.28 -20.03
CA GLY A 320 -7.76 18.25 -19.22
C GLY A 320 -6.26 18.47 -19.12
N ARG A 321 -5.59 18.79 -20.24
CA ARG A 321 -4.15 19.13 -20.26
C ARG A 321 -3.83 20.32 -19.39
N PHE A 322 -4.59 21.41 -19.51
CA PHE A 322 -4.39 22.62 -18.72
C PHE A 322 -4.61 22.37 -17.23
N ARG A 323 -5.66 21.61 -16.88
CA ARG A 323 -5.92 21.18 -15.50
C ARG A 323 -4.79 20.32 -14.96
N ALA A 324 -4.25 19.40 -15.75
CA ALA A 324 -3.13 18.56 -15.35
C ALA A 324 -1.84 19.35 -15.13
N VAL A 325 -1.50 20.31 -16.02
CA VAL A 325 -0.37 21.23 -15.80
C VAL A 325 -0.58 22.05 -14.53
N THR A 326 -1.79 22.60 -14.35
CA THR A 326 -2.14 23.40 -13.18
C THR A 326 -2.00 22.56 -11.91
N ALA A 327 -2.53 21.35 -11.88
CA ALA A 327 -2.41 20.42 -10.75
C ALA A 327 -0.96 19.98 -10.44
N CYS A 328 -0.08 19.94 -11.43
CA CYS A 328 1.33 19.66 -11.18
C CYS A 328 2.07 20.86 -10.57
N ILE A 329 1.65 22.10 -10.82
CA ILE A 329 2.28 23.33 -10.30
C ILE A 329 1.59 23.77 -8.99
N LEU A 330 0.29 23.95 -9.05
CA LEU A 330 -0.63 24.34 -7.98
C LEU A 330 -1.42 23.11 -7.51
N ARG A 331 -0.80 22.28 -6.67
CA ARG A 331 -1.30 20.94 -6.38
C ARG A 331 -2.59 20.95 -5.57
N GLY A 332 -2.88 22.04 -4.86
CA GLY A 332 -4.19 22.24 -4.23
C GLY A 332 -5.35 22.12 -5.21
N SER A 333 -5.15 22.44 -6.50
CA SER A 333 -6.20 22.28 -7.51
C SER A 333 -6.58 20.81 -7.76
N ALA A 334 -5.66 19.86 -7.52
CA ALA A 334 -5.92 18.43 -7.66
C ALA A 334 -6.69 17.84 -6.47
N TYR A 335 -6.62 18.52 -5.32
CA TYR A 335 -7.22 18.07 -4.06
C TYR A 335 -8.49 18.84 -3.70
N GLN A 336 -9.05 19.67 -4.60
CA GLN A 336 -10.21 20.52 -4.31
C GLN A 336 -11.36 19.77 -3.62
N SER A 337 -11.78 18.63 -4.18
CA SER A 337 -12.86 17.83 -3.60
C SER A 337 -12.48 17.20 -2.26
N ASP A 338 -11.22 16.77 -2.11
CA ASP A 338 -10.73 16.16 -0.87
C ASP A 338 -10.57 17.21 0.25
N VAL A 339 -10.18 18.44 -0.09
CA VAL A 339 -10.11 19.60 0.81
C VAL A 339 -11.51 20.03 1.23
N ALA A 340 -12.46 20.12 0.30
CA ALA A 340 -13.85 20.43 0.62
C ALA A 340 -14.43 19.39 1.60
N ASP A 341 -14.25 18.09 1.31
CA ASP A 341 -14.65 17.01 2.21
C ASP A 341 -14.00 17.11 3.60
N PHE A 342 -12.71 17.42 3.66
CA PHE A 342 -12.04 17.63 4.95
C PHE A 342 -12.62 18.80 5.75
N LEU A 343 -12.94 19.92 5.09
CA LEU A 343 -13.52 21.10 5.73
C LEU A 343 -14.97 20.87 6.18
N GLU A 344 -15.75 20.11 5.41
CA GLU A 344 -17.12 19.73 5.74
C GLU A 344 -17.17 18.66 6.85
N HIS A 345 -16.20 17.75 6.87
CA HIS A 345 -16.21 16.56 7.74
C HIS A 345 -14.86 16.30 8.45
N PRO A 346 -14.32 17.25 9.25
CA PRO A 346 -12.98 17.15 9.82
C PRO A 346 -12.82 16.00 10.83
N ILE A 347 -13.86 15.70 11.63
CA ILE A 347 -13.82 14.60 12.60
C ILE A 347 -13.81 13.25 11.88
N ALA A 348 -14.67 13.09 10.86
CA ALA A 348 -14.69 11.89 10.03
C ALA A 348 -13.34 11.69 9.33
N ARG A 349 -12.68 12.78 8.90
CA ARG A 349 -11.34 12.70 8.31
C ARG A 349 -10.31 12.11 9.28
N ILE A 350 -10.30 12.56 10.54
CA ILE A 350 -9.38 12.04 11.56
C ILE A 350 -9.59 10.53 11.75
N GLU A 351 -10.84 10.09 11.87
CA GLU A 351 -11.15 8.67 12.01
C GLU A 351 -10.72 7.85 10.79
N ASN A 352 -10.91 8.39 9.59
CA ASN A 352 -10.55 7.75 8.34
C ASN A 352 -9.02 7.56 8.22
N VAL A 353 -8.24 8.62 8.50
CA VAL A 353 -6.77 8.56 8.51
C VAL A 353 -6.25 7.52 9.53
N GLN A 354 -6.88 7.40 10.69
CA GLN A 354 -6.50 6.38 11.69
C GLN A 354 -6.72 4.93 11.22
N ARG A 355 -7.58 4.72 10.21
CA ARG A 355 -7.88 3.38 9.65
C ARG A 355 -6.94 2.99 8.51
N GLU A 356 -5.95 3.81 8.14
CA GLU A 356 -4.99 3.53 7.06
C GLU A 356 -4.39 2.11 7.15
N SER A 357 -3.88 1.73 8.32
CA SER A 357 -3.29 0.39 8.53
C SER A 357 -4.29 -0.76 8.42
N ALA A 358 -5.56 -0.52 8.78
CA ALA A 358 -6.62 -1.50 8.64
C ALA A 358 -6.99 -1.66 7.16
N MET A 359 -7.03 -0.58 6.39
CA MET A 359 -7.27 -0.59 4.95
C MET A 359 -6.20 -1.40 4.20
N VAL A 360 -4.91 -1.16 4.47
CA VAL A 360 -3.82 -1.92 3.84
C VAL A 360 -3.92 -3.42 4.14
N ARG A 361 -4.24 -3.78 5.39
CA ARG A 361 -4.45 -5.18 5.79
C ARG A 361 -5.68 -5.80 5.13
N ALA A 362 -6.80 -5.08 5.09
CA ALA A 362 -8.04 -5.56 4.47
C ALA A 362 -7.83 -5.89 3.00
N ARG A 363 -7.05 -5.07 2.28
CA ARG A 363 -6.67 -5.31 0.89
C ARG A 363 -5.86 -6.60 0.71
N ALA A 364 -4.93 -6.89 1.62
CA ALA A 364 -4.10 -8.10 1.56
C ALA A 364 -4.89 -9.40 1.77
N VAL A 365 -5.96 -9.36 2.57
CA VAL A 365 -6.80 -10.52 2.90
C VAL A 365 -8.09 -10.59 2.09
N TYR A 366 -8.27 -9.69 1.11
CA TYR A 366 -9.47 -9.63 0.30
C TYR A 366 -9.62 -10.89 -0.58
N LYS A 367 -10.79 -11.55 -0.47
CA LYS A 367 -11.09 -12.83 -1.13
C LYS A 367 -11.84 -12.69 -2.46
N GLY A 368 -12.30 -11.49 -2.81
CA GLY A 368 -13.24 -11.27 -3.91
C GLY A 368 -14.70 -11.33 -3.46
N ARG A 369 -15.62 -11.17 -4.42
CA ARG A 369 -17.08 -11.26 -4.20
C ARG A 369 -17.59 -12.66 -4.46
N ASP A 370 -18.51 -13.16 -3.64
CA ASP A 370 -18.95 -14.56 -3.71
C ASP A 370 -20.15 -14.81 -4.67
N TYR A 371 -20.73 -13.77 -5.26
CA TYR A 371 -21.84 -13.92 -6.22
C TYR A 371 -21.34 -13.94 -7.67
N ASP A 372 -22.16 -14.51 -8.55
CA ASP A 372 -21.83 -14.73 -9.95
C ASP A 372 -22.99 -14.31 -10.87
N MET A 373 -22.75 -14.33 -12.19
CA MET A 373 -23.70 -13.91 -13.22
C MET A 373 -24.42 -15.09 -13.91
N VAL A 374 -24.33 -16.32 -13.39
CA VAL A 374 -24.96 -17.50 -14.01
C VAL A 374 -26.47 -17.33 -14.08
N GLY A 375 -27.03 -17.56 -15.27
CA GLY A 375 -28.43 -17.32 -15.58
C GLY A 375 -28.74 -15.89 -16.02
N THR A 376 -27.76 -14.99 -16.05
CA THR A 376 -27.92 -13.71 -16.76
C THR A 376 -27.76 -13.95 -18.26
N SER A 377 -28.73 -13.48 -19.04
CA SER A 377 -28.63 -13.46 -20.50
C SER A 377 -28.68 -12.03 -21.03
N TYR A 378 -28.01 -11.78 -22.14
CA TYR A 378 -28.05 -10.52 -22.87
C TYR A 378 -28.50 -10.79 -24.30
N ASP A 379 -29.62 -10.19 -24.70
CA ASP A 379 -30.06 -10.21 -26.09
C ASP A 379 -29.44 -9.03 -26.84
N ALA A 380 -28.49 -9.33 -27.73
CA ALA A 380 -27.80 -8.31 -28.52
C ALA A 380 -28.71 -7.58 -29.53
N THR A 381 -29.85 -8.16 -29.88
CA THR A 381 -30.80 -7.61 -30.86
C THR A 381 -31.71 -6.58 -30.19
N THR A 382 -32.22 -6.89 -29.00
CA THR A 382 -33.15 -6.02 -28.27
C THR A 382 -32.47 -5.16 -27.21
N GLY A 383 -31.22 -5.48 -26.86
CA GLY A 383 -30.50 -4.88 -25.72
C GLY A 383 -31.06 -5.29 -24.36
N GLN A 384 -32.02 -6.23 -24.30
CA GLN A 384 -32.65 -6.63 -23.05
C GLN A 384 -31.79 -7.63 -22.27
N MET A 385 -31.82 -7.48 -20.94
CA MET A 385 -31.14 -8.37 -20.00
C MET A 385 -32.18 -9.15 -19.20
N THR A 386 -31.97 -10.46 -19.09
CA THR A 386 -32.68 -11.27 -18.09
C THR A 386 -31.72 -11.60 -16.96
N PHE A 387 -32.23 -11.57 -15.73
CA PHE A 387 -31.44 -11.80 -14.52
C PHE A 387 -32.04 -12.96 -13.73
N PRO A 388 -31.21 -13.81 -13.11
CA PRO A 388 -31.70 -14.83 -12.20
C PRO A 388 -32.28 -14.17 -10.94
N PRO A 389 -33.30 -14.79 -10.30
CA PRO A 389 -33.99 -14.20 -9.15
C PRO A 389 -33.07 -13.96 -7.95
N ARG A 390 -31.97 -14.72 -7.82
CA ARG A 390 -30.99 -14.59 -6.73
C ARG A 390 -30.19 -13.29 -6.71
N LEU A 391 -30.12 -12.56 -7.82
CA LEU A 391 -29.44 -11.26 -7.84
C LEU A 391 -30.34 -10.19 -7.23
N THR A 392 -29.81 -9.42 -6.30
CA THR A 392 -30.44 -8.20 -5.76
C THR A 392 -30.55 -7.12 -6.83
N GLU A 393 -31.47 -6.17 -6.67
CA GLU A 393 -31.63 -5.09 -7.66
C GLU A 393 -30.37 -4.24 -7.79
N ALA A 394 -29.63 -4.01 -6.69
CA ALA A 394 -28.34 -3.30 -6.73
C ALA A 394 -27.29 -4.05 -7.58
N GLN A 395 -27.24 -5.38 -7.49
CA GLN A 395 -26.36 -6.20 -8.33
C GLN A 395 -26.78 -6.17 -9.80
N ARG A 396 -28.08 -6.28 -10.07
CA ARG A 396 -28.63 -6.16 -11.43
C ARG A 396 -28.26 -4.82 -12.05
N GLU A 397 -28.40 -3.75 -11.29
CA GLU A 397 -28.06 -2.41 -11.76
C GLU A 397 -26.56 -2.22 -12.01
N ALA A 398 -25.70 -2.78 -11.15
CA ALA A 398 -24.26 -2.79 -11.39
C ALA A 398 -23.91 -3.54 -12.69
N ILE A 399 -24.55 -4.70 -12.93
CA ILE A 399 -24.35 -5.46 -14.17
C ILE A 399 -24.83 -4.67 -15.38
N ARG A 400 -26.03 -4.08 -15.34
CA ARG A 400 -26.56 -3.23 -16.43
C ARG A 400 -25.57 -2.13 -16.80
N LYS A 401 -25.07 -1.39 -15.80
CA LYS A 401 -24.08 -0.33 -16.01
C LYS A 401 -22.77 -0.85 -16.60
N SER A 402 -22.29 -2.01 -16.15
CA SER A 402 -21.04 -2.60 -16.66
C SER A 402 -21.16 -3.11 -18.09
N LEU A 403 -22.35 -3.45 -18.57
CA LEU A 403 -22.57 -3.92 -19.94
C LEU A 403 -22.78 -2.77 -20.95
N LEU A 404 -22.89 -1.52 -20.48
CA LEU A 404 -22.93 -0.37 -21.37
C LEU A 404 -21.63 -0.31 -22.18
N GLN A 405 -21.76 -0.41 -23.50
CA GLN A 405 -20.58 -0.40 -24.36
C GLN A 405 -19.86 0.95 -24.27
N PRO A 406 -18.54 0.93 -24.01
CA PRO A 406 -17.69 2.09 -24.23
C PRO A 406 -17.91 2.68 -25.62
N SER A 407 -17.92 4.00 -25.75
CA SER A 407 -17.82 4.61 -27.07
C SER A 407 -16.48 4.24 -27.72
N GLN A 408 -16.43 4.23 -29.05
CA GLN A 408 -15.15 4.00 -29.76
C GLN A 408 -14.07 4.99 -29.31
N SER A 409 -14.44 6.25 -29.03
CA SER A 409 -13.49 7.27 -28.58
C SER A 409 -12.83 6.92 -27.24
N GLU A 410 -13.60 6.37 -26.29
CA GLU A 410 -13.11 5.97 -24.96
C GLU A 410 -12.22 4.73 -25.05
N MET A 411 -12.58 3.75 -25.89
CA MET A 411 -11.71 2.59 -26.16
C MET A 411 -10.38 3.01 -26.80
N GLN A 412 -10.42 3.89 -27.79
CA GLN A 412 -9.22 4.42 -28.43
C GLN A 412 -8.37 5.25 -27.45
N TYR A 413 -9.00 5.95 -26.51
CA TYR A 413 -8.28 6.65 -25.46
C TYR A 413 -7.54 5.70 -24.52
N SER A 414 -8.22 4.65 -24.02
CA SER A 414 -7.61 3.62 -23.18
C SER A 414 -6.42 2.95 -23.86
N LEU A 415 -6.56 2.58 -25.15
CA LEU A 415 -5.48 2.00 -25.94
C LEU A 415 -4.31 2.97 -26.15
N ARG A 416 -4.59 4.25 -26.35
CA ARG A 416 -3.55 5.29 -26.48
C ARG A 416 -2.73 5.41 -25.19
N LEU A 417 -3.37 5.42 -24.03
CA LEU A 417 -2.67 5.48 -22.74
C LEU A 417 -1.72 4.30 -22.57
N GLN A 418 -2.18 3.10 -22.89
CA GLN A 418 -1.32 1.91 -22.86
C GLN A 418 -0.16 2.08 -23.84
N ARG A 419 -0.45 2.45 -25.10
CA ARG A 419 0.55 2.70 -26.15
C ARG A 419 1.63 3.70 -25.76
N ASP A 420 1.28 4.75 -25.04
CA ASP A 420 2.19 5.83 -24.70
C ASP A 420 2.97 5.57 -23.39
N TRP A 421 2.38 4.85 -22.43
CA TRP A 421 2.92 4.74 -21.08
C TRP A 421 3.54 3.39 -20.74
N ILE A 422 3.07 2.28 -21.31
CA ILE A 422 3.73 0.99 -21.13
C ILE A 422 5.17 1.04 -21.68
N PRO A 423 5.46 1.62 -22.86
CA PRO A 423 6.84 1.77 -23.32
C PRO A 423 7.71 2.64 -22.40
N ARG A 424 7.14 3.60 -21.67
CA ARG A 424 7.89 4.38 -20.66
C ARG A 424 8.26 3.53 -19.46
N ILE A 425 7.37 2.63 -19.04
CA ILE A 425 7.67 1.63 -18.01
C ILE A 425 8.79 0.71 -18.53
N LEU A 426 8.66 0.16 -19.73
CA LEU A 426 9.69 -0.71 -20.34
C LEU A 426 11.05 0.01 -20.43
N ASN A 427 11.07 1.25 -20.91
CA ASN A 427 12.29 2.05 -21.00
C ASN A 427 12.94 2.31 -19.64
N ARG A 428 12.15 2.52 -18.58
CA ARG A 428 12.65 2.70 -17.21
C ARG A 428 13.45 1.48 -16.73
N TYR A 429 13.05 0.29 -17.13
CA TYR A 429 13.67 -0.98 -16.74
C TYR A 429 14.60 -1.57 -17.80
N SER A 430 14.82 -0.89 -18.92
CA SER A 430 15.62 -1.38 -20.06
C SER A 430 17.08 -1.73 -19.72
N LYS A 431 17.64 -1.11 -18.69
CA LYS A 431 19.01 -1.36 -18.18
C LYS A 431 19.04 -2.16 -16.88
N SER A 432 17.89 -2.65 -16.44
CA SER A 432 17.75 -3.43 -15.21
C SER A 432 17.75 -4.93 -15.48
N ALA A 433 18.08 -5.71 -14.45
CA ALA A 433 17.84 -7.16 -14.42
C ALA A 433 16.36 -7.51 -14.19
N THR A 434 15.52 -6.54 -13.79
CA THR A 434 14.08 -6.74 -13.58
C THR A 434 13.42 -7.19 -14.88
N THR A 435 12.73 -8.33 -14.80
CA THR A 435 11.95 -8.86 -15.93
C THR A 435 10.58 -8.18 -16.00
N ILE A 436 10.20 -7.64 -17.16
CA ILE A 436 8.85 -7.12 -17.38
C ILE A 436 8.00 -8.19 -18.06
N VAL A 437 6.85 -8.50 -17.45
CA VAL A 437 5.89 -9.46 -17.98
C VAL A 437 4.65 -8.74 -18.45
N LEU A 438 4.40 -8.77 -19.75
CA LEU A 438 3.15 -8.28 -20.33
C LEU A 438 2.10 -9.39 -20.23
N THR A 439 0.93 -9.06 -19.67
CA THR A 439 -0.16 -10.02 -19.52
C THR A 439 -1.47 -9.46 -20.07
N PRO A 440 -2.26 -10.23 -20.86
CA PRO A 440 -3.62 -9.83 -21.14
C PRO A 440 -4.45 -9.87 -19.85
N VAL A 441 -5.59 -9.20 -19.87
CA VAL A 441 -6.62 -9.29 -18.84
C VAL A 441 -7.84 -10.00 -19.41
N PRO A 442 -8.61 -10.76 -18.61
CA PRO A 442 -9.84 -11.40 -19.09
C PRO A 442 -10.81 -10.38 -19.69
N ARG A 443 -11.47 -10.71 -20.82
CA ARG A 443 -12.28 -9.73 -21.58
C ARG A 443 -13.63 -9.44 -20.92
N GLY A 444 -14.31 -10.48 -20.46
CA GLY A 444 -15.63 -10.38 -19.83
C GLY A 444 -16.37 -11.72 -19.83
N PRO A 445 -17.57 -11.79 -19.25
CA PRO A 445 -18.36 -13.01 -19.14
C PRO A 445 -19.11 -13.41 -20.42
N PHE A 446 -19.14 -12.55 -21.46
CA PHE A 446 -19.90 -12.75 -22.69
C PHE A 446 -19.01 -12.53 -23.93
N ALA A 447 -18.07 -13.44 -24.16
CA ALA A 447 -17.07 -13.33 -25.24
C ALA A 447 -17.68 -13.21 -26.64
N GLU A 448 -18.93 -13.67 -26.82
CA GLU A 448 -19.71 -13.59 -28.05
C GLU A 448 -20.15 -12.16 -28.40
N LEU A 449 -20.22 -11.25 -27.43
CA LEU A 449 -20.72 -9.89 -27.70
C LEU A 449 -19.63 -9.03 -28.33
N PRO A 450 -19.98 -8.18 -29.33
CA PRO A 450 -19.04 -7.25 -29.96
C PRO A 450 -18.19 -6.41 -28.99
N ALA A 451 -18.76 -6.05 -27.83
CA ALA A 451 -18.07 -5.30 -26.78
C ALA A 451 -16.86 -6.05 -26.18
N PHE A 452 -16.93 -7.38 -26.17
CA PHE A 452 -15.95 -8.27 -25.53
C PHE A 452 -15.21 -9.16 -26.54
N SER A 453 -15.66 -9.20 -27.81
CA SER A 453 -15.08 -10.05 -28.85
C SER A 453 -13.92 -9.42 -29.61
N VAL A 454 -13.64 -8.12 -29.43
CA VAL A 454 -12.45 -7.48 -30.01
C VAL A 454 -11.20 -8.11 -29.40
N GLY A 455 -10.45 -8.84 -30.24
CA GLY A 455 -9.20 -9.49 -29.82
C GLY A 455 -8.24 -8.49 -29.18
N GLN A 456 -7.73 -8.84 -27.98
CA GLN A 456 -6.75 -8.03 -27.27
C GLN A 456 -5.38 -8.20 -27.92
N ARG A 457 -5.16 -7.59 -29.10
CA ARG A 457 -3.81 -7.55 -29.65
C ARG A 457 -2.93 -6.69 -28.77
N ALA A 458 -1.84 -7.27 -28.27
CA ALA A 458 -0.83 -6.50 -27.55
C ALA A 458 -0.39 -5.33 -28.44
N PRO A 459 -0.56 -4.05 -28.03
CA PRO A 459 -0.28 -2.92 -28.92
C PRO A 459 1.23 -2.67 -29.12
N PHE A 460 2.08 -3.64 -28.80
CA PHE A 460 3.54 -3.52 -28.66
C PHE A 460 4.36 -4.60 -29.40
N PRO A 461 4.10 -4.89 -30.69
CA PRO A 461 4.72 -6.01 -31.39
C PRO A 461 6.27 -5.95 -31.47
N GLN A 462 6.88 -4.78 -31.32
CA GLN A 462 8.35 -4.63 -31.39
C GLN A 462 9.07 -4.74 -30.03
N VAL A 463 8.36 -4.59 -28.91
CA VAL A 463 9.01 -4.43 -27.59
C VAL A 463 9.27 -5.76 -26.88
N THR A 464 8.57 -6.82 -27.27
CA THR A 464 8.75 -8.20 -26.75
C THR A 464 10.05 -8.87 -27.20
N ARG A 465 10.91 -8.18 -27.96
CA ARG A 465 12.22 -8.71 -28.39
C ARG A 465 13.36 -8.42 -27.40
N GLN A 466 13.11 -7.67 -26.33
CA GLN A 466 14.11 -7.40 -25.29
C GLN A 466 14.26 -8.63 -24.38
N ARG A 467 15.51 -8.99 -24.01
CA ARG A 467 15.81 -10.21 -23.23
C ARG A 467 15.03 -10.31 -21.91
N THR A 468 14.77 -9.18 -21.26
CA THR A 468 14.06 -9.08 -19.98
C THR A 468 12.58 -8.79 -20.15
N VAL A 469 12.01 -8.89 -21.35
CA VAL A 469 10.59 -8.63 -21.59
C VAL A 469 9.95 -9.83 -22.28
N PHE A 470 8.88 -10.37 -21.72
CA PHE A 470 8.07 -11.37 -22.41
C PHE A 470 6.58 -11.12 -22.23
N SER A 471 5.78 -11.65 -23.15
CA SER A 471 4.32 -11.61 -23.08
C SER A 471 3.75 -12.99 -22.84
N LEU A 472 2.70 -13.06 -22.03
CA LEU A 472 1.81 -14.22 -22.02
C LEU A 472 0.95 -14.22 -23.30
N PRO A 473 0.57 -15.40 -23.83
CA PRO A 473 -0.35 -15.50 -24.98
C PRO A 473 -1.66 -14.75 -24.73
N GLU A 474 -2.24 -14.15 -25.76
CA GLU A 474 -3.49 -13.39 -25.63
C GLU A 474 -4.65 -14.23 -25.10
N GLN A 475 -4.67 -15.53 -25.44
CA GLN A 475 -5.71 -16.50 -25.07
C GLN A 475 -5.52 -17.10 -23.67
N THR A 476 -4.52 -16.64 -22.90
CA THR A 476 -4.15 -17.25 -21.60
C THR A 476 -5.33 -17.36 -20.63
N PHE A 477 -6.28 -16.43 -20.72
CA PHE A 477 -7.42 -16.33 -19.79
C PHE A 477 -8.79 -16.57 -20.43
N ASP A 478 -8.87 -17.05 -21.67
CA ASP A 478 -10.15 -17.29 -22.37
C ASP A 478 -11.07 -18.24 -21.59
N PHE A 479 -10.49 -19.18 -20.85
CA PHE A 479 -11.24 -20.13 -20.01
C PHE A 479 -12.05 -19.47 -18.89
N LEU A 480 -11.74 -18.22 -18.54
CA LEU A 480 -12.46 -17.44 -17.54
C LEU A 480 -13.68 -16.73 -18.13
N GLU A 481 -13.81 -16.61 -19.44
CA GLU A 481 -14.77 -15.73 -20.12
C GLU A 481 -16.19 -16.30 -20.18
N LYS A 482 -16.74 -16.53 -18.99
CA LYS A 482 -18.10 -17.03 -18.78
C LYS A 482 -18.70 -16.52 -17.47
N PRO A 483 -20.03 -16.44 -17.34
CA PRO A 483 -20.70 -15.81 -16.20
C PRO A 483 -20.35 -16.40 -14.82
N ASP A 484 -19.94 -17.67 -14.76
CA ASP A 484 -19.52 -18.37 -13.53
C ASP A 484 -18.38 -17.66 -12.78
N TYR A 485 -17.54 -16.90 -13.49
CA TYR A 485 -16.30 -16.33 -12.96
C TYR A 485 -16.35 -14.82 -12.76
N TYR A 486 -17.50 -14.20 -13.01
CA TYR A 486 -17.68 -12.75 -12.97
C TYR A 486 -18.84 -12.37 -12.07
N PHE A 487 -18.73 -11.21 -11.42
CA PHE A 487 -19.85 -10.60 -10.68
C PHE A 487 -20.44 -9.38 -11.39
N ASP A 488 -19.75 -8.85 -12.39
CA ASP A 488 -20.22 -7.86 -13.36
C ASP A 488 -19.50 -8.07 -14.71
N ALA A 489 -19.73 -7.23 -15.71
CA ALA A 489 -19.18 -7.44 -17.05
C ALA A 489 -17.65 -7.31 -17.18
N PHE A 490 -16.96 -6.81 -16.16
CA PHE A 490 -15.51 -6.56 -16.20
C PHE A 490 -14.73 -7.27 -15.08
N HIS A 491 -15.38 -7.54 -13.95
CA HIS A 491 -14.70 -7.93 -12.74
C HIS A 491 -14.98 -9.38 -12.34
N LEU A 492 -13.89 -10.11 -12.09
CA LEU A 492 -13.92 -11.48 -11.65
C LEU A 492 -14.51 -11.59 -10.23
N ASN A 493 -15.32 -12.62 -9.99
CA ASN A 493 -15.74 -13.00 -8.64
C ASN A 493 -14.64 -13.78 -7.91
N ALA A 494 -14.88 -14.19 -6.67
CA ALA A 494 -13.91 -14.92 -5.84
C ALA A 494 -13.38 -16.18 -6.54
N LYS A 495 -14.26 -16.93 -7.21
CA LYS A 495 -13.90 -18.12 -8.01
C LYS A 495 -13.02 -17.75 -9.21
N GLY A 496 -13.38 -16.70 -9.94
CA GLY A 496 -12.61 -16.17 -11.06
C GLY A 496 -11.24 -15.65 -10.63
N ARG A 497 -11.18 -14.87 -9.54
CA ARG A 497 -9.95 -14.34 -8.92
C ARG A 497 -8.98 -15.46 -8.57
N GLN A 498 -9.47 -16.52 -7.94
CA GLN A 498 -8.65 -17.69 -7.61
C GLN A 498 -8.07 -18.32 -8.89
N ARG A 499 -8.90 -18.65 -9.87
CA ARG A 499 -8.46 -19.30 -11.12
C ARG A 499 -7.54 -18.42 -11.96
N PHE A 500 -7.79 -17.12 -12.02
CA PHE A 500 -6.92 -16.14 -12.67
C PHE A 500 -5.53 -16.13 -12.01
N THR A 501 -5.50 -16.05 -10.68
CA THR A 501 -4.26 -16.03 -9.91
C THR A 501 -3.48 -17.33 -10.08
N GLU A 502 -4.15 -18.49 -9.98
CA GLU A 502 -3.54 -19.81 -10.20
C GLU A 502 -2.87 -19.88 -11.58
N ARG A 503 -3.59 -19.50 -12.64
CA ARG A 503 -3.05 -19.55 -13.99
C ARG A 503 -1.87 -18.61 -14.18
N LEU A 504 -2.02 -17.34 -13.78
CA LEU A 504 -0.99 -16.33 -13.92
C LEU A 504 0.29 -16.72 -13.17
N VAL A 505 0.17 -17.16 -11.92
CA VAL A 505 1.33 -17.49 -11.07
C VAL A 505 2.06 -18.72 -11.58
N ASN A 506 1.35 -19.76 -12.01
CA ASN A 506 1.98 -20.95 -12.58
C ASN A 506 2.79 -20.61 -13.84
N ASP A 507 2.23 -19.80 -14.75
CA ASP A 507 2.92 -19.37 -15.96
C ASP A 507 4.14 -18.47 -15.64
N LEU A 508 4.02 -17.59 -14.63
CA LEU A 508 5.12 -16.72 -14.18
C LEU A 508 6.25 -17.53 -13.55
N VAL A 509 5.95 -18.41 -12.59
CA VAL A 509 6.95 -19.22 -11.89
C VAL A 509 7.70 -20.11 -12.88
N ALA A 510 6.99 -20.78 -13.78
CA ALA A 510 7.60 -21.65 -14.79
C ALA A 510 8.58 -20.88 -15.69
N ARG A 511 8.18 -19.71 -16.19
CA ARG A 511 9.02 -18.90 -17.10
C ARG A 511 10.17 -18.20 -16.40
N LEU A 512 9.93 -17.64 -15.21
CA LEU A 512 10.96 -16.94 -14.45
C LEU A 512 12.01 -17.90 -13.89
N ALA A 513 11.62 -19.13 -13.51
CA ALA A 513 12.58 -20.16 -13.10
C ALA A 513 13.44 -20.64 -14.28
N ALA A 514 12.85 -20.82 -15.47
CA ALA A 514 13.61 -21.19 -16.68
C ALA A 514 14.60 -20.10 -17.11
N ALA A 515 14.24 -18.82 -16.96
CA ALA A 515 15.15 -17.72 -17.27
C ALA A 515 16.39 -17.70 -16.33
N ASP A 516 16.21 -18.13 -15.07
CA ASP A 516 17.27 -18.15 -14.05
C ASP A 516 18.25 -19.32 -14.25
N SER A 517 17.76 -20.49 -14.66
CA SER A 517 18.62 -21.65 -14.96
C SER A 517 19.52 -21.41 -16.17
N HIS A 518 19.05 -20.66 -17.17
CA HIS A 518 19.85 -20.27 -18.33
C HIS A 518 20.86 -19.15 -18.06
N ALA A 519 20.70 -18.37 -16.97
CA ALA A 519 21.69 -17.38 -16.54
C ALA A 519 22.85 -17.99 -15.72
N SER A 520 22.69 -19.24 -15.27
CA SER A 520 23.62 -19.93 -14.36
C SER A 520 24.63 -20.85 -15.07
N TYR A 521 24.59 -20.95 -16.40
CA TYR A 521 25.60 -21.66 -17.19
C TYR A 521 26.42 -20.63 -18.00
N PRO A 522 27.76 -20.57 -17.80
CA PRO A 522 28.64 -19.63 -18.49
C PRO A 522 28.78 -19.90 -19.99
#